data_AF-A0A380H840-F1
#
_entry.id   AF-A0A380H840-F1
#
_cell.length_a   1.000
_cell.length_b   1.000
_cell.length_c   1.000
_cell.angle_alpha   90.00
_cell.angle_beta   90.00
_cell.angle_gamma   90.00
#
_symmetry.space_group_name_H-M   'P 1'
#
loop_
_entity.id
_entity.type
_entity.pdbx_description
1 polymer ?
#
loop_
_entity_poly.entity_id
_entity_poly.type
_entity_poly.pdbx_seq_one_letter_code
_entity_poly.pdbx_strand_id
1 'polypeptide(L)' 'MIYSLTEIEARYQETDKMGVIYHGNYATWFEVARTD' A
#
# COMPACT_ATOMS: atom_id res chain seq x y z
N MET A 1 9.88 8.55 -19.14
CA MET A 1 9.59 8.86 -17.72
C MET A 1 10.55 8.03 -16.89
N ILE A 2 11.29 8.62 -15.96
CA ILE A 2 12.06 7.86 -14.97
C ILE A 2 11.09 7.44 -13.86
N TYR A 3 11.12 6.19 -13.43
CA TYR A 3 10.22 5.64 -12.41
C TYR A 3 10.98 4.78 -11.40
N SER A 4 10.42 4.60 -10.21
CA SER A 4 10.87 3.66 -9.17
C SER A 4 9.83 2.56 -8.98
N LEU A 5 10.25 1.42 -8.41
CA LEU A 5 9.39 0.30 -8.07
C LEU A 5 9.71 -0.13 -6.63
N THR A 6 8.68 -0.17 -5.79
CA THR A 6 8.76 -0.60 -4.39
C THR A 6 7.81 -1.79 -4.18
N GLU A 7 8.34 -2.90 -3.69
CA GLU A 7 7.54 -4.08 -3.34
C GLU A 7 6.96 -3.92 -1.93
N ILE A 8 5.64 -4.08 -1.80
CA ILE A 8 4.93 -3.96 -0.52
C ILE A 8 4.21 -5.27 -0.22
N GLU A 9 4.56 -5.90 0.90
CA GLU A 9 3.84 -7.06 1.41
C GLU A 9 2.60 -6.60 2.21
N ALA A 10 1.43 -7.01 1.73
CA ALA A 10 0.17 -6.69 2.38
C ALA A 10 0.05 -7.37 3.75
N ARG A 11 -0.37 -6.61 4.77
CA ARG A 11 -0.53 -7.11 6.14
C ARG A 11 -1.99 -7.50 6.39
N TYR A 12 -2.19 -8.57 7.15
CA TYR A 12 -3.55 -9.03 7.49
C TYR A 12 -4.42 -7.94 8.14
N GLN A 13 -3.81 -7.08 8.98
CA GLN A 13 -4.47 -5.98 9.66
C GLN A 13 -4.96 -4.86 8.73
N GLU A 14 -4.48 -4.81 7.48
CA GLU A 14 -4.89 -3.81 6.49
C GLU A 14 -6.20 -4.19 5.78
N THR A 15 -6.73 -5.37 6.06
CA THR A 15 -8.00 -5.84 5.50
C THR A 15 -9.21 -5.35 6.29
N ASP A 16 -10.32 -5.10 5.60
CA ASP A 16 -11.60 -4.77 6.23
C ASP A 16 -12.60 -5.94 6.18
N LYS A 17 -13.84 -5.72 6.63
CA LYS A 17 -14.90 -6.74 6.66
C LYS A 17 -15.24 -7.32 5.28
N MET A 18 -14.87 -6.64 4.19
CA MET A 18 -15.08 -7.11 2.82
C MET A 18 -13.99 -8.08 2.36
N GLY A 19 -12.95 -8.31 3.18
CA GLY A 19 -11.86 -9.26 2.88
C GLY A 19 -10.85 -8.73 1.86
N VAL A 20 -10.79 -7.41 1.68
CA VAL A 20 -9.85 -6.72 0.78
C VAL A 20 -9.11 -5.64 1.56
N ILE A 21 -8.04 -5.09 0.96
CA ILE A 21 -7.32 -3.97 1.55
C ILE A 21 -8.24 -2.76 1.64
N TYR A 22 -8.34 -2.19 2.84
CA TYR A 22 -9.12 -1.00 3.08
C TYR A 22 -8.57 0.18 2.25
N HIS A 23 -9.44 0.89 1.53
CA HIS A 23 -9.05 1.95 0.61
C HIS A 23 -8.18 3.05 1.26
N GLY A 24 -8.36 3.31 2.56
CA GLY A 24 -7.56 4.29 3.29
C GLY A 24 -6.08 3.91 3.42
N ASN A 25 -5.74 2.62 3.33
CA ASN A 25 -4.36 2.15 3.49
C ASN A 25 -3.48 2.43 2.25
N TYR A 26 -4.08 2.68 1.08
CA TYR A 26 -3.33 3.00 -0.13
C TYR A 26 -2.56 4.33 -0.03
N ALA A 27 -3.05 5.30 0.74
CA ALA A 27 -2.33 6.55 0.97
C ALA A 27 -1.00 6.31 1.71
N THR A 28 -1.01 5.41 2.69
CA THR A 28 0.20 4.97 3.40
C THR A 28 1.17 4.27 2.44
N TRP A 29 0.68 3.41 1.55
CA TRP A 29 1.52 2.72 0.57
C TRP A 29 2.13 3.68 -0.46
N PHE A 30 1.39 4.72 -0.87
CA PHE A 30 1.94 5.79 -1.72
C PHE A 30 3.03 6.58 -1.01
N GLU A 31 2.90 6.82 0.30
CA GLU A 31 3.95 7.47 1.07
C GLU A 31 5.22 6.60 1.13
N VAL A 32 5.08 5.30 1.39
CA VAL A 32 6.19 4.33 1.39
C VAL A 32 6.91 4.34 0.03
N ALA A 33 6.18 4.14 -1.07
CA ALA A 33 6.77 4.10 -2.41
C ALA A 33 7.37 5.45 -2.88
N ARG A 34 7.02 6.56 -2.22
CA ARG A 34 7.60 7.89 -2.49
C ARG A 34 8.90 8.11 -1.71
N THR A 35 9.07 7.49 -0.56
CA THR A 35 10.22 7.69 0.33
C THR A 35 11.34 6.65 0.19
N ASP A 36 11.08 5.57 -0.52
CA ASP A 36 12.03 4.49 -0.85
C ASP A 36 12.85 4.84 -2.10
#